data_AF-A0A916U9Y2-F1
#
_entry.id   AF-A0A916U9Y2-F1
#
_cell.length_a   1.000
_cell.length_b   1.000
_cell.length_c   1.000
_cell.angle_alpha   90.00
_cell.angle_beta   90.00
_cell.angle_gamma   90.00
#
_symmetry.space_group_name_H-M   'P 1'
#
loop_
_entity.id
_entity.type
_entity.pdbx_description
1 polymer ?
#
loop_
_entity_poly.entity_id
_entity_poly.type
_entity_poly.pdbx_seq_one_letter_code
_entity_poly.pdbx_strand_id
1 'polypeptide(L)'
;MATARMEASPIFERNFDSLLAYLRDAVNNPKAISPKRFGEVLQIDMQTLAAQAHVHRNTISRAPEAESVQKFMRETIRVIKAATDISGSVENAVYWYKNDPLTPFEYKTAQQLISEGRTDDIVRYVSSLQAGFAG
;
A
#
# COMPACT_ATOMS: atom_id res chain seq x y z
N MET A 1 16.97 3.96 -27.89
CA MET A 1 15.82 3.48 -27.10
C MET A 1 16.36 2.98 -25.77
N ALA A 2 16.14 3.73 -24.69
CA ALA A 2 16.62 3.35 -23.37
C ALA A 2 15.57 2.45 -22.72
N THR A 3 15.90 1.17 -22.59
CA THR A 3 15.15 0.19 -21.79
C THR A 3 15.20 0.68 -20.34
N ALA A 4 14.10 1.22 -19.82
CA ALA A 4 13.98 1.48 -18.40
C ALA A 4 14.09 0.13 -17.69
N ARG A 5 15.20 -0.11 -16.97
CA ARG A 5 15.24 -1.16 -15.96
C ARG A 5 14.09 -0.86 -15.01
N MET A 6 13.09 -1.74 -14.96
CA MET A 6 12.28 -1.88 -13.76
C MET A 6 13.28 -2.26 -12.66
N GLU A 7 13.82 -1.27 -11.96
CA GLU A 7 14.55 -1.49 -10.72
C GLU A 7 13.55 -2.25 -9.83
N ALA A 8 13.83 -3.53 -9.59
CA ALA A 8 12.97 -4.35 -8.76
C ALA A 8 12.83 -3.65 -7.41
N SER A 9 11.59 -3.54 -6.89
CA SER A 9 11.37 -2.98 -5.55
C SER A 9 12.31 -3.68 -4.57
N PRO A 10 12.96 -2.95 -3.65
CA PRO A 10 13.76 -3.58 -2.61
C PRO A 10 12.92 -4.61 -1.85
N ILE A 11 13.59 -5.68 -1.40
CA ILE A 11 13.02 -6.63 -0.46
C ILE A 11 13.19 -6.04 0.95
N PHE A 12 12.11 -5.95 1.69
CA PHE A 12 12.04 -5.38 3.04
C PHE A 12 11.99 -6.45 4.12
N GLU A 13 11.53 -7.67 3.81
CA GLU A 13 11.39 -8.80 4.74
C GLU A 13 10.58 -8.38 5.98
N ARG A 14 11.15 -8.53 7.19
CA ARG A 14 10.56 -8.12 8.46
C ARG A 14 10.71 -6.63 8.77
N ASN A 15 11.45 -5.88 7.96
CA ASN A 15 11.83 -4.52 8.26
C ASN A 15 10.86 -3.50 7.63
N PHE A 16 9.78 -3.22 8.36
CA PHE A 16 8.79 -2.23 7.94
C PHE A 16 9.34 -0.79 7.94
N ASP A 17 10.31 -0.47 8.79
CA ASP A 17 10.91 0.88 8.82
C ASP A 17 11.71 1.17 7.54
N SER A 18 12.38 0.16 6.99
CA SER A 18 13.04 0.24 5.68
C SER A 18 12.03 0.51 4.56
N LEU A 19 10.83 -0.07 4.61
CA LEU A 19 9.75 0.25 3.68
C LEU A 19 9.34 1.72 3.81
N LEU A 20 9.11 2.22 5.03
CA LEU A 20 8.72 3.62 5.23
C LEU A 20 9.81 4.58 4.77
N ALA A 21 11.09 4.26 5.03
CA ALA A 21 12.22 5.03 4.55
C ALA A 21 12.31 5.02 3.02
N TYR A 22 12.03 3.90 2.37
CA TYR A 22 11.95 3.81 0.92
C TYR A 22 10.80 4.64 0.37
N LEU A 23 9.60 4.54 0.92
CA LEU A 23 8.42 5.27 0.44
C LEU A 23 8.56 6.79 0.56
N ARG A 24 9.34 7.27 1.52
CA ARG A 24 9.75 8.67 1.61
C ARG A 24 10.83 8.95 0.56
N ASP A 25 10.54 9.81 -0.40
CA ASP A 25 11.60 10.33 -1.26
C ASP A 25 12.36 11.41 -0.49
N ALA A 26 13.31 10.98 0.34
CA ALA A 26 14.10 11.87 1.19
C ALA A 26 14.88 12.94 0.41
N VAL A 27 15.12 12.72 -0.89
CA VAL A 27 15.87 13.65 -1.75
C VAL A 27 14.96 14.72 -2.33
N ASN A 28 13.77 14.34 -2.82
CA ASN A 28 12.90 15.27 -3.56
C ASN A 28 11.70 15.79 -2.75
N ASN A 29 11.15 15.00 -1.82
CA ASN A 29 10.03 15.40 -0.98
C ASN A 29 9.98 14.60 0.34
N PRO A 30 10.75 15.01 1.37
CA PRO A 30 10.88 14.25 2.60
C PRO A 30 9.61 14.23 3.47
N LYS A 31 8.61 15.08 3.17
CA LYS A 31 7.39 15.23 3.98
C LYS A 31 6.19 14.44 3.45
N ALA A 32 6.31 13.84 2.27
CA ALA A 32 5.22 13.12 1.61
C ALA A 32 5.66 11.71 1.19
N ILE A 33 4.69 10.83 1.01
CA ILE A 33 4.92 9.52 0.39
C ILE A 33 5.04 9.73 -1.11
N SER A 34 6.07 9.13 -1.73
CA SER A 34 6.30 9.20 -3.17
C SER A 34 5.35 8.26 -3.92
N PRO A 35 4.46 8.77 -4.80
CA PRO A 35 3.58 7.92 -5.58
C PRO A 35 4.33 6.92 -6.47
N LYS A 36 5.49 7.34 -7.01
CA LYS A 36 6.33 6.48 -7.85
C LYS A 36 6.83 5.27 -7.06
N ARG A 37 7.46 5.50 -5.91
CA ARG A 37 7.99 4.42 -5.06
C ARG A 37 6.88 3.55 -4.49
N PHE A 38 5.73 4.14 -4.18
CA PHE A 38 4.54 3.40 -3.78
C PHE A 38 4.04 2.45 -4.88
N GLY A 39 3.98 2.94 -6.13
CA GLY A 39 3.63 2.10 -7.29
C GLY A 39 4.64 0.97 -7.54
N GLU A 40 5.93 1.21 -7.31
CA GLU A 40 6.97 0.19 -7.40
C GLU A 40 6.79 -0.91 -6.33
N VAL A 41 6.51 -0.55 -5.07
CA VAL A 41 6.27 -1.54 -3.99
C VAL A 41 5.05 -2.40 -4.30
N LEU A 42 3.95 -1.78 -4.74
CA LEU A 42 2.71 -2.51 -5.06
C LEU A 42 2.72 -3.14 -6.45
N GLN A 43 3.74 -2.90 -7.27
CA GLN A 43 3.77 -3.30 -8.69
C GLN A 43 2.49 -2.87 -9.42
N ILE A 44 2.13 -1.58 -9.30
CA ILE A 44 1.02 -0.95 -10.01
C ILE A 44 1.51 0.31 -10.73
N ASP A 45 0.88 0.61 -11.86
CA ASP A 45 1.17 1.85 -12.60
C ASP A 45 0.46 3.07 -11.98
N MET A 46 0.86 4.27 -12.44
CA MET A 46 0.28 5.53 -11.96
C MET A 46 -1.21 5.69 -12.32
N GLN A 47 -1.67 5.00 -13.36
CA GLN A 47 -3.09 5.05 -13.77
C GLN A 47 -3.95 4.26 -12.81
N THR A 48 -3.49 3.08 -12.41
CA THR A 48 -4.10 2.21 -11.42
C THR A 48 -4.10 2.89 -10.05
N LEU A 49 -2.98 3.51 -9.67
CA LEU A 49 -2.90 4.31 -8.44
C LEU A 49 -3.93 5.46 -8.45
N ALA A 50 -4.02 6.21 -9.54
CA ALA A 50 -4.98 7.30 -9.68
C ALA A 50 -6.43 6.81 -9.55
N ALA A 51 -6.76 5.70 -10.22
CA ALA A 51 -8.07 5.09 -10.16
C ALA A 51 -8.41 4.64 -8.73
N GLN A 52 -7.47 4.02 -8.02
CA GLN A 52 -7.69 3.54 -6.65
C GLN A 52 -7.84 4.67 -5.62
N ALA A 53 -7.12 5.77 -5.83
CA ALA A 53 -7.22 6.98 -5.01
C ALA A 53 -8.37 7.91 -5.44
N HIS A 54 -9.18 7.54 -6.44
CA HIS A 54 -10.28 8.33 -7.00
C HIS A 54 -9.86 9.75 -7.43
N VAL A 55 -8.69 9.85 -8.06
CA VAL A 55 -8.18 11.12 -8.60
C VAL A 55 -7.90 11.02 -10.09
N HIS A 56 -7.81 12.18 -10.74
CA HIS A 56 -7.32 12.24 -12.10
C HIS A 56 -5.82 11.88 -12.16
N ARG A 57 -5.36 11.16 -13.20
CA ARG A 57 -3.95 10.75 -13.31
C ARG A 57 -2.96 11.92 -13.20
N ASN A 58 -3.35 13.09 -13.73
CA ASN A 58 -2.51 14.28 -13.70
C ASN A 58 -2.28 14.80 -12.27
N THR A 59 -3.18 14.49 -11.34
CA THR A 59 -3.01 14.85 -9.93
C THR A 59 -1.82 14.11 -9.33
N ILE A 60 -1.65 12.82 -9.67
CA ILE A 60 -0.51 12.01 -9.18
C ILE A 60 0.84 12.63 -9.58
N SER A 61 0.95 13.20 -10.79
CA SER A 61 2.21 13.76 -11.29
C SER A 61 2.39 15.25 -10.98
N ARG A 62 1.31 16.05 -10.92
CA ARG A 62 1.38 17.51 -10.73
C ARG A 62 1.20 17.95 -9.29
N ALA A 63 0.50 17.16 -8.48
CA ALA A 63 0.23 17.45 -7.08
C ALA A 63 0.27 16.14 -6.26
N PRO A 64 1.44 15.46 -6.21
CA PRO A 64 1.58 14.20 -5.48
C PRO A 64 1.26 14.33 -3.98
N GLU A 65 1.41 15.52 -3.40
CA GLU A 65 1.07 15.87 -2.02
C GLU A 65 -0.43 16.13 -1.78
N ALA A 66 -1.28 16.05 -2.81
CA ALA A 66 -2.72 16.20 -2.66
C ALA A 66 -3.25 15.24 -1.59
N GLU A 67 -4.12 15.76 -0.71
CA GLU A 67 -4.55 15.03 0.49
C GLU A 67 -5.24 13.71 0.16
N SER A 68 -6.03 13.62 -0.92
CA SER A 68 -6.66 12.36 -1.34
C SER A 68 -5.62 11.29 -1.73
N VAL A 69 -4.57 11.68 -2.44
CA VAL A 69 -3.48 10.78 -2.88
C VAL A 69 -2.69 10.31 -1.67
N GLN A 70 -2.28 11.24 -0.81
CA GLN A 70 -1.51 10.92 0.40
C GLN A 70 -2.34 10.12 1.40
N LYS A 71 -3.63 10.42 1.57
CA LYS A 71 -4.55 9.65 2.42
C LYS A 71 -4.65 8.20 1.95
N PHE A 72 -4.91 7.97 0.66
CA PHE A 72 -4.95 6.61 0.11
C PHE A 72 -3.65 5.84 0.40
N MET A 73 -2.49 6.43 0.11
CA MET A 73 -1.20 5.78 0.38
C MET A 73 -0.97 5.51 1.87
N ARG A 74 -1.33 6.44 2.77
CA ARG A 74 -1.24 6.24 4.23
C ARG A 74 -2.14 5.10 4.70
N GLU A 75 -3.36 5.02 4.19
CA GLU A 75 -4.31 3.97 4.51
C GLU A 75 -3.82 2.58 4.06
N THR A 76 -3.27 2.48 2.85
CA THR A 76 -2.62 1.25 2.39
C THR A 76 -1.45 0.85 3.27
N ILE A 77 -0.55 1.79 3.62
CA ILE A 77 0.59 1.53 4.50
C ILE A 77 0.11 1.02 5.87
N ARG A 78 -0.95 1.60 6.44
CA ARG A 78 -1.53 1.16 7.71
C ARG A 78 -2.01 -0.30 7.66
N VAL A 79 -2.66 -0.69 6.57
CA VAL A 79 -3.12 -2.08 6.37
C VAL A 79 -1.96 -3.04 6.16
N ILE A 80 -0.96 -2.65 5.36
CA ILE A 80 0.26 -3.46 5.17
C ILE A 80 0.96 -3.67 6.51
N LYS A 81 1.09 -2.64 7.35
CA LYS A 81 1.69 -2.79 8.69
C LYS A 81 0.96 -3.83 9.53
N ALA A 82 -0.36 -3.71 9.62
CA ALA A 82 -1.17 -4.65 10.41
C ALA A 82 -1.02 -6.09 9.88
N ALA A 83 -1.00 -6.28 8.56
CA ALA A 83 -0.79 -7.59 7.96
C ALA A 83 0.66 -8.11 8.16
N THR A 84 1.68 -7.24 8.09
CA THR A 84 3.07 -7.59 8.37
C THR A 84 3.28 -8.05 9.82
N ASP A 85 2.54 -7.48 10.77
CA ASP A 85 2.61 -7.89 12.17
C ASP A 85 2.13 -9.33 12.40
N ILE A 86 1.27 -9.85 11.51
CA ILE A 86 0.80 -11.24 11.52
C ILE A 86 1.69 -12.13 10.66
N SER A 87 1.98 -11.71 9.42
CA SER A 87 2.70 -12.54 8.44
C SER A 87 4.21 -12.62 8.70
N GLY A 88 4.76 -11.65 9.44
CA GLY A 88 6.20 -11.50 9.63
C GLY A 88 6.98 -11.23 8.34
N SER A 89 6.33 -10.69 7.29
CA SER A 89 6.99 -10.24 6.05
C SER A 89 6.15 -9.19 5.34
N VAL A 90 6.82 -8.11 4.91
CA VAL A 90 6.23 -7.05 4.09
C VAL A 90 5.77 -7.60 2.74
N GLU A 91 6.55 -8.47 2.11
CA GLU A 91 6.23 -9.06 0.81
C GLU A 91 4.98 -9.92 0.90
N ASN A 92 4.88 -10.75 1.93
CA ASN A 92 3.69 -11.56 2.18
C ASN A 92 2.46 -10.69 2.46
N ALA A 93 2.63 -9.59 3.21
CA ALA A 93 1.56 -8.64 3.49
C ALA A 93 1.09 -7.91 2.20
N VAL A 94 2.02 -7.50 1.34
CA VAL A 94 1.70 -6.89 0.03
C VAL A 94 1.02 -7.90 -0.89
N TYR A 95 1.48 -9.16 -0.89
CA TYR A 95 0.86 -10.23 -1.66
C TYR A 95 -0.58 -10.48 -1.21
N TRP A 96 -0.80 -10.64 0.10
CA TRP A 96 -2.13 -10.78 0.71
C TRP A 96 -3.04 -9.60 0.34
N TYR A 97 -2.53 -8.38 0.52
CA TYR A 97 -3.27 -7.14 0.27
C TYR A 97 -3.87 -7.09 -1.15
N LYS A 98 -3.11 -7.54 -2.15
CA LYS A 98 -3.50 -7.50 -3.56
C LYS A 98 -4.36 -8.69 -3.98
N ASN A 99 -4.05 -9.89 -3.48
CA ASN A 99 -4.48 -11.13 -4.11
C ASN A 99 -5.42 -11.98 -3.27
N ASP A 100 -5.49 -11.79 -1.96
CA ASP A 100 -6.26 -12.68 -1.09
C ASP A 100 -7.71 -12.16 -0.93
N PRO A 101 -8.72 -12.87 -1.49
CA PRO A 101 -10.12 -12.50 -1.35
C PRO A 101 -10.61 -12.78 0.08
N LEU A 102 -11.20 -11.76 0.71
CA LEU A 102 -11.65 -11.88 2.10
C LEU A 102 -13.12 -12.30 2.15
N THR A 103 -13.39 -13.52 2.63
CA THR A 103 -14.75 -14.09 2.73
C THR A 103 -15.77 -13.17 3.43
N PRO A 104 -15.45 -12.51 4.57
CA PRO A 104 -16.39 -11.61 5.24
C PRO A 104 -16.74 -10.35 4.44
N PHE A 105 -15.99 -10.07 3.37
CA PHE A 105 -16.12 -8.88 2.54
C PHE A 105 -16.53 -9.23 1.11
N GLU A 106 -17.40 -10.24 0.94
CA GLU A 106 -17.88 -10.69 -0.37
C GLU A 106 -16.73 -11.06 -1.33
N TYR A 107 -15.66 -11.65 -0.77
CA TYR A 107 -14.46 -12.04 -1.51
C TYR A 107 -13.70 -10.86 -2.16
N LYS A 108 -13.93 -9.63 -1.70
CA LYS A 108 -13.10 -8.50 -2.08
C LYS A 108 -11.72 -8.59 -1.45
N THR A 109 -10.71 -8.11 -2.17
CA THR A 109 -9.35 -7.99 -1.63
C THR A 109 -9.23 -6.75 -0.75
N ALA A 110 -8.21 -6.72 0.12
CA ALA A 110 -7.94 -5.53 0.92
C ALA A 110 -7.69 -4.29 0.03
N GLN A 111 -7.06 -4.47 -1.13
CA GLN A 111 -6.86 -3.39 -2.11
C GLN A 111 -8.17 -2.77 -2.60
N GLN A 112 -9.17 -3.60 -2.90
CA GLN A 112 -10.49 -3.12 -3.32
C GLN A 112 -11.19 -2.38 -2.18
N LEU A 113 -11.14 -2.94 -0.97
CA LEU A 113 -11.78 -2.35 0.21
C LEU A 113 -11.19 -0.99 0.60
N ILE A 114 -9.87 -0.79 0.49
CA ILE A 114 -9.27 0.54 0.73
C ILE A 114 -9.76 1.54 -0.32
N SER A 115 -9.81 1.15 -1.60
CA SER A 115 -10.34 2.04 -2.64
C SER A 115 -11.81 2.39 -2.38
N GLU A 116 -12.60 1.51 -1.77
CA GLU A 116 -13.98 1.76 -1.34
C GLU A 116 -14.07 2.61 -0.05
N GLY A 117 -12.95 3.02 0.54
CA GLY A 117 -12.91 3.81 1.79
C GLY A 117 -13.17 2.98 3.06
N ARG A 118 -13.03 1.64 2.98
CA ARG A 118 -13.33 0.69 4.07
C ARG A 118 -12.09 0.28 4.87
N THR A 119 -11.07 1.14 4.94
CA THR A 119 -9.79 0.86 5.60
C THR A 119 -9.95 0.39 7.06
N ASP A 120 -10.84 1.02 7.83
CA ASP A 120 -11.03 0.64 9.24
C ASP A 120 -11.66 -0.74 9.43
N ASP A 121 -12.48 -1.20 8.48
CA ASP A 121 -13.05 -2.55 8.52
C ASP A 121 -11.96 -3.61 8.34
N ILE A 122 -11.01 -3.36 7.43
CA ILE A 122 -9.87 -4.25 7.18
C ILE A 122 -8.98 -4.30 8.41
N VAL A 123 -8.64 -3.15 9.00
CA VAL A 123 -7.80 -3.10 10.20
C VAL A 123 -8.45 -3.85 11.36
N ARG A 124 -9.77 -3.71 11.54
CA ARG A 124 -10.51 -4.46 12.56
C ARG A 124 -10.46 -5.97 12.31
N TYR A 125 -10.66 -6.38 11.05
CA TYR A 125 -10.57 -7.78 10.64
C TYR A 125 -9.18 -8.36 10.92
N VAL A 126 -8.11 -7.70 10.47
CA VAL A 126 -6.72 -8.15 10.70
C VAL A 126 -6.42 -8.22 12.20
N SER A 127 -6.84 -7.22 12.98
CA SER A 127 -6.67 -7.23 14.44
C SER A 127 -7.41 -8.39 15.12
N SER A 128 -8.58 -8.78 14.62
CA SER A 128 -9.31 -9.95 15.16
C SER A 128 -8.60 -11.27 14.88
N LEU A 129 -7.90 -11.40 13.74
CA LEU A 129 -7.10 -12.59 13.44
C LEU A 129 -5.92 -12.72 14.41
N GLN A 130 -5.27 -11.60 14.75
CA GLN A 130 -4.20 -11.57 15.74
C GLN A 130 -4.70 -11.98 17.13
N ALA A 131 -5.88 -11.50 17.55
CA ALA A 131 -6.48 -11.86 18.83
C ALA A 131 -6.92 -13.33 18.90
N GLY A 132 -7.45 -13.88 17.80
CA GLY A 132 -7.85 -15.29 17.71
C GLY A 132 -6.67 -16.28 17.68
N PHE A 133 -5.48 -15.84 17.25
CA PHE A 133 -4.26 -16.66 17.25
C PHE A 133 -3.55 -16.69 18.63
N ALA A 134 -3.88 -15.76 19.52
CA ALA A 134 -3.26 -15.62 20.85
C ALA A 134 -4.10 -16.20 22.00
N GLY A 135 -5.25 -16.82 21.69
CA GLY A 135 -6.21 -17.39 22.66
C GLY A 135 -6.26 -18.90 22.68
#